data_AF-A0A388NM91-F1
#
_entry.id   AF-A0A388NM91-F1
#
_cell.length_a   1.000
_cell.length_b   1.000
_cell.length_c   1.000
_cell.angle_alpha   90.00
_cell.angle_beta   90.00
_cell.angle_gamma   90.00
#
_symmetry.space_group_name_H-M   'P 1'
#
loop_
_entity.id
_entity.type
_entity.pdbx_description
1 polymer ?
#
loop_
_entity_poly.entity_id
_entity_poly.type
_entity_poly.pdbx_seq_one_letter_code
_entity_poly.pdbx_strand_id
1 'polypeptide(L)' 'MRSGPGADFAALAYLMRSDCMKLIGRNAAANWVQITDASKVEAEGGWVALAGLKPDGDPGLLPVVLVETVP' A
#
# COMPACT_ATOMS: atom_id res chain seq x y z
N MET A 1 2.67 -6.55 -3.08
CA MET A 1 1.46 -5.95 -2.50
C MET A 1 0.75 -6.96 -1.63
N ARG A 2 0.12 -6.51 -0.53
CA ARG A 2 -0.54 -7.35 0.45
C ARG A 2 -1.95 -6.86 0.78
N SER A 3 -2.75 -7.74 1.39
CA SER A 3 -4.11 -7.42 1.85
C SER A 3 -4.15 -6.46 3.04
N GLY A 4 -3.01 -6.23 3.72
CA GLY A 4 -2.90 -5.31 4.84
C GLY A 4 -1.46 -4.83 5.09
N PRO A 5 -1.28 -3.88 6.03
CA PRO A 5 -0.03 -3.16 6.29
C PRO A 5 0.92 -3.98 7.17
N GLY A 6 1.47 -5.05 6.61
CA GLY A 6 2.43 -5.90 7.32
C GLY A 6 2.90 -7.08 6.49
N ALA A 7 4.05 -7.64 6.86
CA ALA A 7 4.61 -8.80 6.17
C ALA A 7 3.79 -10.09 6.39
N ASP A 8 2.96 -10.13 7.43
CA ASP A 8 2.12 -11.29 7.79
C ASP A 8 0.81 -11.36 6.99
N PHE A 9 0.41 -10.26 6.33
CA PHE A 9 -0.79 -10.23 5.50
C PHE A 9 -0.58 -10.94 4.17
N ALA A 10 -1.60 -11.62 3.64
CA ALA A 10 -1.51 -12.36 2.39
C ALA A 10 -1.01 -11.49 1.22
N ALA A 11 -0.12 -12.04 0.40
CA ALA A 11 0.32 -11.39 -0.84
C ALA A 11 -0.79 -11.46 -1.88
N LEU A 12 -1.20 -10.31 -2.41
CA LEU A 12 -2.24 -10.21 -3.42
C LEU A 12 -1.66 -10.18 -4.83
N ALA A 13 -0.58 -9.42 -5.02
CA ALA A 13 0.06 -9.23 -6.32
C ALA A 13 1.53 -8.81 -6.19
N TYR A 14 2.30 -9.06 -7.24
CA TYR A 14 3.62 -8.48 -7.45
C TYR A 14 3.53 -7.20 -8.26
N LEU A 15 4.22 -6.16 -7.80
CA LEU A 15 4.45 -4.91 -8.52
C LEU A 15 5.80 -5.00 -9.23
N MET A 16 5.86 -4.51 -10.46
CA MET A 16 7.09 -4.41 -11.23
C MET A 16 7.73 -3.03 -11.02
N ARG A 17 9.03 -2.95 -11.28
CA ARG A 17 9.72 -1.66 -11.31
C ARG A 17 9.07 -0.78 -12.38
N SER A 18 8.90 0.51 -12.06
CA SER A 18 8.26 1.51 -12.91
C SER A 18 6.73 1.40 -13.01
N ASP A 19 6.09 0.49 -12.26
CA ASP A 19 4.64 0.56 -12.07
C ASP A 19 4.29 1.85 -11.32
N CYS A 20 3.41 2.66 -11.92
CA CYS A 20 2.84 3.85 -11.28
C CYS A 20 1.52 3.47 -10.61
N MET A 21 1.28 4.05 -9.44
CA MET A 21 0.06 3.88 -8.66
C MET A 21 -0.16 5.13 -7.81
N LYS A 22 -1.40 5.39 -7.39
CA LYS A 22 -1.69 6.49 -6.46
C LYS A 22 -1.65 6.00 -5.03
N LEU A 23 -1.05 6.80 -4.14
CA LEU A 23 -1.05 6.55 -2.70
C LEU A 23 -2.25 7.28 -2.10
N ILE A 24 -3.13 6.57 -1.38
CA ILE A 24 -4.39 7.12 -0.86
C ILE A 24 -4.51 7.09 0.66
N GLY A 25 -3.64 6.33 1.33
CA GLY A 25 -3.69 6.17 2.77
C GLY A 25 -2.39 5.58 3.30
N ARG A 26 -2.24 5.60 4.63
CA ARG A 26 -1.11 4.98 5.34
C ARG A 26 -1.56 4.27 6.60
N ASN A 27 -0.73 3.37 7.10
CA ASN A 27 -0.91 2.87 8.45
C ASN A 27 -0.40 3.87 9.50
N ALA A 28 -0.72 3.63 10.77
CA ALA A 28 -0.36 4.52 11.87
C ALA A 28 1.17 4.76 11.96
N ALA A 29 1.96 3.71 11.68
CA ALA A 29 3.43 3.77 11.69
C ALA A 29 4.05 4.42 10.44
N ALA A 30 3.26 4.80 9.44
CA ALA A 30 3.71 5.40 8.17
C ALA A 30 4.74 4.57 7.38
N ASN A 31 4.82 3.26 7.60
CA ASN A 31 5.74 2.36 6.90
C ASN A 31 5.04 1.52 5.82
N TRP A 32 3.71 1.52 5.79
CA TRP A 32 2.88 0.94 4.74
C TRP A 32 1.88 1.96 4.22
N VAL A 33 1.65 1.94 2.91
CA VAL A 33 0.69 2.80 2.22
C VAL A 33 -0.32 1.97 1.45
N GLN A 34 -1.56 2.46 1.43
CA GLN A 34 -2.63 1.91 0.62
C GLN A 34 -2.62 2.57 -0.77
N ILE A 35 -2.83 1.76 -1.81
CA ILE A 35 -2.71 2.19 -3.19
C ILE A 35 -4.01 2.00 -3.99
N THR A 36 -4.16 2.80 -5.05
CA THR A 36 -5.25 2.74 -6.04
C THR A 36 -4.67 3.00 -7.44
N ASP A 37 -5.49 2.85 -8.48
CA ASP A 37 -5.10 2.97 -9.89
C ASP A 37 -3.93 2.03 -10.20
N ALA A 38 -3.99 0.81 -9.65
CA ALA A 38 -2.95 -0.17 -9.87
C ALA A 38 -3.03 -0.76 -11.28
N SER A 39 -1.90 -1.18 -11.83
CA SER A 39 -1.86 -1.87 -13.14
C SER A 39 -2.59 -3.23 -13.15
N LYS A 40 -2.80 -3.82 -11.97
CA LYS A 40 -3.47 -5.12 -11.78
C LYS A 40 -4.71 -4.96 -10.92
N VAL A 41 -5.80 -5.60 -11.30
CA VAL A 41 -7.08 -5.49 -10.58
C VAL A 41 -6.98 -6.09 -9.17
N GLU A 42 -6.24 -7.19 -9.02
CA GLU A 42 -5.95 -7.80 -7.71
C GLU A 42 -5.10 -6.88 -6.82
N ALA A 43 -4.49 -5.86 -7.43
CA ALA A 43 -3.69 -4.87 -6.74
C ALA A 43 -4.50 -3.67 -6.20
N GLU A 44 -5.77 -3.56 -6.57
CA GLU A 44 -6.58 -2.40 -6.20
C GLU A 44 -6.92 -2.38 -4.70
N GLY A 45 -6.74 -1.23 -4.04
CA GLY A 45 -6.98 -1.09 -2.60
C GLY A 45 -5.94 -1.77 -1.70
N GLY A 46 -4.84 -2.23 -2.27
CA GLY A 46 -3.80 -2.97 -1.58
C GLY A 46 -2.82 -2.18 -0.75
N TRP A 47 -2.00 -2.92 0.00
CA TRP A 47 -0.94 -2.36 0.84
C TRP A 47 0.46 -2.67 0.30
N VAL A 48 1.31 -1.65 0.32
CA VAL A 48 2.71 -1.71 -0.12
C VAL A 48 3.62 -1.08 0.93
N ALA A 49 4.78 -1.70 1.15
CA ALA A 49 5.78 -1.16 2.06
C ALA A 49 6.41 0.11 1.46
N LEU A 50 6.43 1.20 2.23
CA LEU A 50 6.91 2.49 1.77
C LEU A 50 8.40 2.47 1.39
N ALA A 51 9.18 1.62 2.05
CA ALA A 51 10.61 1.43 1.79
C ALA A 51 10.93 0.96 0.35
N GLY A 52 9.95 0.37 -0.36
CA GLY A 52 10.11 -0.07 -1.74
C GLY A 52 9.60 0.92 -2.80
N LEU A 53 9.15 2.11 -2.38
CA LEU A 53 8.52 3.09 -3.26
C LEU A 53 9.37 4.35 -3.40
N LYS A 54 9.16 5.07 -4.50
CA LYS A 54 9.59 6.45 -4.69
C LYS A 54 8.33 7.32 -4.73
N PRO A 55 7.90 7.90 -3.60
CA PRO A 55 6.69 8.71 -3.56
C PRO A 55 6.90 10.06 -4.24
N ASP A 56 5.88 10.52 -4.98
CA ASP A 56 5.79 11.90 -5.41
C ASP A 56 5.03 12.70 -4.33
N GLY A 57 5.78 13.30 -3.40
CA GLY A 57 5.23 14.05 -2.26
C GLY A 57 5.57 13.43 -0.89
N ASP A 58 4.86 13.88 0.16
CA ASP A 58 5.03 13.37 1.53
C ASP A 58 3.93 12.35 1.89
N PRO A 59 4.25 11.05 1.97
CA PRO A 59 3.32 10.01 2.41
C PRO A 59 2.81 10.21 3.85
N GLY A 60 3.54 10.96 4.70
CA GLY A 60 3.14 11.26 6.07
C GLY A 60 1.87 12.11 6.17
N LEU A 61 1.53 12.83 5.10
CA LEU A 61 0.30 13.61 4.98
C LEU A 61 -0.91 12.78 4.56
N LEU A 62 -0.71 11.53 4.16
CA LEU A 62 -1.82 10.63 3.82
C LEU A 62 -2.65 10.31 5.07
N PRO A 63 -3.98 10.13 4.91
CA PRO A 63 -4.85 9.76 6.01
C PRO A 63 -4.46 8.38 6.57
N VAL A 64 -4.61 8.22 7.88
CA VAL A 64 -4.41 6.93 8.53
C VAL A 64 -5.62 6.04 8.26
N VAL A 65 -5.38 4.88 7.66
CA VAL A 65 -6.41 3.85 7.42
C VAL A 65 -6.27 2.78 8.48
N LEU A 66 -7.35 2.57 9.23
CA LEU A 66 -7.46 1.47 10.18
C LEU A 66 -7.76 0.19 9.39
N VAL A 67 -6.86 -0.78 9.47
CA VAL A 67 -7.09 -2.10 8.88
C VAL A 67 -7.62 -3.01 9.97
N GLU A 68 -8.86 -3.46 9.79
CA GLU A 68 -9.42 -4.51 10.62
C GLU A 68 -8.63 -5.79 10.34
N THR A 69 -7.88 -6.27 11.34
CA THR A 69 -7.31 -7.61 11.30
C THR A 69 -8.48 -8.58 11.39
N VAL A 70 -8.88 -9.17 10.25
CA VAL A 70 -9.79 -10.30 10.28
C VAL A 70 -9.07 -11.42 11.07
N PRO A 71 -9.63 -11.90 12.19
CA PRO A 71 -9.00 -12.92 13.04
C PRO A 71 -8.92 -14.28 12.34
#